data_AF-A0A368DA90-F1
#
_entry.id   AF-A0A368DA90-F1
#
_cell.length_a   1.000
_cell.length_b   1.000
_cell.length_c   1.000
_cell.angle_alpha   90.00
_cell.angle_beta   90.00
_cell.angle_gamma   90.00
#
_symmetry.space_group_name_H-M   'P 1'
#
loop_
_entity.id
_entity.type
_entity.pdbx_description
1 polymer ?
#
loop_
_entity_poly.entity_id
_entity_poly.type
_entity_poly.pdbx_seq_one_letter_code
_entity_poly.pdbx_strand_id
1 'polypeptide(L)'
;MKATRFKFYYLYFFLCVAPVISQEKNTPKNIYSVEIKVNNKKISYPVVDLNGFINLSFDDLDAENKDYYYQINHYDYKWKKSKLFKADYIDGFDDNLITNTNNSFNTLVDYNHYKITIPNEDLKLKISGNFSISIHDEDGDFLFERKFSVVSKKVSVSSFIKKSTELKNYETHHEIDVTVKCNSCSDLISSSSDLKLVLIKNNNWKDSKVIEKPDFKFTDRLIYKNISFSAGNEYRYFDNSKINLTNLKVYKTQLNDIYNSFLNTDYDRNKISYEYNPDINGLFFISQNIENPNLQNDYSKVHFNFKPHNLNQIKKVYIVGEFNNYELSEKHELKLTNNSYQGEFLFKQGFYNYKYRSVNSNNELKYYSGDYWETENSYTVLLFHKRVSDKYYSLIGNYENSSKNIIK
;
A
#
# COMPACT_ATOMS: atom_id res chain seq x y z
N MET A 1 70.58 27.58 24.57
CA MET A 1 70.06 26.50 23.70
C MET A 1 68.55 26.47 23.82
N LYS A 2 67.81 27.00 22.84
CA LYS A 2 66.34 26.99 22.82
C LYS A 2 65.88 25.66 22.22
N ALA A 3 65.10 24.89 22.98
CA ALA A 3 64.50 23.63 22.53
C ALA A 3 63.22 23.92 21.72
N THR A 4 63.23 23.55 20.45
CA THR A 4 62.08 23.59 19.54
C THR A 4 61.20 22.36 19.77
N ARG A 5 59.98 22.56 20.26
CA ARG A 5 58.94 21.51 20.35
C ARG A 5 58.16 21.45 19.05
N PHE A 6 58.28 20.36 18.30
CA PHE A 6 57.41 20.04 17.17
C PHE A 6 56.05 19.55 17.68
N LYS A 7 54.97 20.23 17.29
CA LYS A 7 53.58 19.75 17.48
C LYS A 7 53.15 19.00 16.22
N PHE A 8 52.94 17.69 16.33
CA PHE A 8 52.26 16.90 15.31
C PHE A 8 50.74 17.07 15.46
N TYR A 9 50.08 17.61 14.43
CA TYR A 9 48.62 17.61 14.33
C TYR A 9 48.17 16.41 13.50
N TYR A 10 47.48 15.46 14.12
CA TYR A 10 46.78 14.39 13.42
C TYR A 10 45.47 14.94 12.84
N LEU A 11 45.39 15.02 11.52
CA LEU A 11 44.17 15.37 10.79
C LEU A 11 43.33 14.09 10.62
N TYR A 12 42.32 13.90 11.47
CA TYR A 12 41.34 12.82 11.30
C TYR A 12 40.42 13.17 10.12
N PHE A 13 40.64 12.56 8.96
CA PHE A 13 39.75 12.66 7.81
C PHE A 13 38.56 11.73 8.03
N PHE A 14 37.46 12.26 8.57
CA PHE A 14 36.19 11.53 8.68
C PHE A 14 35.59 11.41 7.27
N LEU A 15 35.82 10.27 6.61
CA LEU A 15 35.07 9.89 5.42
C LEU A 15 33.62 9.58 5.84
N CYS A 16 32.75 10.59 5.78
CA CYS A 16 31.30 10.40 5.82
C CYS A 16 30.87 9.74 4.50
N VAL A 17 30.89 8.41 4.45
CA VAL A 17 30.18 7.66 3.42
C VAL A 17 28.71 7.69 3.80
N ALA A 18 27.96 8.65 3.24
CA ALA A 18 26.51 8.61 3.33
C ALA A 18 26.01 7.33 2.64
N PRO A 19 25.18 6.49 3.28
CA PRO A 19 24.52 5.41 2.58
C PRO A 19 23.52 6.02 1.60
N VAL A 20 23.88 6.04 0.31
CA VAL A 20 22.92 6.25 -0.78
C VAL A 20 22.13 4.96 -0.90
N ILE A 21 21.12 4.80 -0.05
CA ILE A 21 20.07 3.78 -0.24
C ILE A 21 18.80 4.55 -0.58
N SER A 22 18.60 4.82 -1.86
CA SER A 22 17.28 5.11 -2.42
C SER A 22 17.34 5.00 -3.94
N GLN A 23 17.51 3.77 -4.43
CA GLN A 23 16.85 3.42 -5.69
C GLN A 23 15.59 2.67 -5.27
N GLU A 24 14.49 3.40 -5.08
CA GLU A 24 13.19 2.78 -5.28
C GLU A 24 13.18 2.34 -6.75
N LYS A 25 13.54 1.07 -7.02
CA LYS A 25 13.52 0.51 -8.37
C LYS A 25 12.05 0.44 -8.78
N ASN A 26 11.63 1.40 -9.62
CA ASN A 26 10.26 1.50 -10.10
C ASN A 26 9.86 0.18 -10.76
N THR A 27 8.61 -0.24 -10.55
CA THR A 27 8.04 -1.39 -11.27
C THR A 27 8.26 -1.21 -12.78
N PRO A 28 8.68 -2.26 -13.52
CA PRO A 28 8.90 -2.17 -14.96
C PRO A 28 7.69 -1.61 -15.71
N LYS A 29 7.96 -0.98 -16.86
CA LYS A 29 6.91 -0.27 -17.62
C LYS A 29 5.80 -1.20 -18.10
N ASN A 30 6.15 -2.42 -18.50
CA ASN A 30 5.29 -3.47 -19.04
C ASN A 30 4.44 -4.20 -17.99
N ILE A 31 4.74 -4.08 -16.69
CA ILE A 31 3.97 -4.74 -15.63
C ILE A 31 2.79 -3.87 -15.18
N TYR A 32 1.60 -4.47 -15.16
CA TYR A 32 0.35 -3.82 -14.78
C TYR A 32 -0.52 -4.71 -13.89
N SER A 33 -1.58 -4.12 -13.33
CA SER A 33 -2.65 -4.83 -12.61
C SER A 33 -2.18 -5.72 -11.46
N VAL A 34 -1.05 -5.39 -10.83
CA VAL A 34 -0.50 -6.17 -9.73
C VAL A 34 -1.46 -6.16 -8.54
N GLU A 35 -1.96 -7.33 -8.16
CA GLU A 35 -3.01 -7.51 -7.16
C GLU A 35 -2.63 -8.60 -6.16
N ILE A 36 -2.96 -8.39 -4.88
CA ILE A 36 -2.96 -9.42 -3.85
C ILE A 36 -4.39 -9.69 -3.39
N LYS A 37 -4.77 -10.97 -3.35
CA LYS A 37 -6.02 -11.46 -2.73
C LYS A 37 -5.69 -12.41 -1.59
N VAL A 38 -6.45 -12.30 -0.50
CA VAL A 38 -6.38 -13.22 0.63
C VAL A 38 -7.62 -14.10 0.60
N ASN A 39 -7.44 -15.42 0.60
CA ASN A 39 -8.53 -16.41 0.51
C ASN A 39 -9.51 -16.10 -0.64
N ASN A 40 -8.97 -15.76 -1.81
CA ASN A 40 -9.70 -15.33 -3.02
C ASN A 40 -10.56 -14.05 -2.86
N LYS A 41 -10.38 -13.31 -1.77
CA LYS A 41 -11.06 -12.03 -1.54
C LYS A 41 -10.06 -10.89 -1.58
N LYS A 42 -10.48 -9.79 -2.20
CA LYS A 42 -9.78 -8.53 -2.03
C LYS A 42 -10.14 -7.96 -0.66
N ILE A 43 -9.14 -7.64 0.13
CA ILE A 43 -9.29 -7.03 1.45
C ILE A 43 -8.52 -5.71 1.47
N SER A 44 -8.88 -4.81 2.38
CA SER A 44 -8.26 -3.49 2.46
C SER A 44 -6.75 -3.63 2.60
N TYR A 45 -6.26 -4.23 3.69
CA TYR A 45 -4.84 -4.52 3.88
C TYR A 45 -4.60 -6.04 3.87
N PRO A 46 -3.64 -6.57 3.09
CA PRO A 46 -3.47 -8.01 2.90
C PRO A 46 -2.90 -8.72 4.15
N VAL A 47 -3.76 -9.05 5.11
CA VAL A 47 -3.45 -9.91 6.25
C VAL A 47 -4.08 -11.29 6.04
N VAL A 48 -3.25 -12.33 6.01
CA VAL A 48 -3.70 -13.73 5.95
C VAL A 48 -3.45 -14.44 7.28
N ASP A 49 -4.33 -15.35 7.67
CA ASP A 49 -4.03 -16.28 8.77
C ASP A 49 -2.88 -17.22 8.35
N LEU A 50 -2.07 -17.72 9.29
CA LEU A 50 -0.89 -18.55 8.98
C LEU A 50 -1.17 -19.77 8.08
N ASN A 51 -2.39 -20.31 8.13
CA ASN A 51 -2.83 -21.44 7.31
C ASN A 51 -3.76 -21.02 6.15
N GLY A 52 -3.92 -19.72 5.90
CA GLY A 52 -4.71 -19.20 4.79
C GLY A 52 -3.92 -19.13 3.49
N PHE A 53 -4.59 -18.69 2.43
CA PHE A 53 -4.02 -18.61 1.09
C PHE A 53 -3.87 -17.16 0.64
N ILE A 54 -2.75 -16.87 -0.01
CA ILE A 54 -2.50 -15.61 -0.70
C ILE A 54 -2.40 -15.90 -2.18
N ASN A 55 -3.06 -15.07 -2.99
CA ASN A 55 -2.86 -15.03 -4.42
C ASN A 55 -2.26 -13.71 -4.81
N LEU A 56 -1.12 -13.73 -5.49
CA LEU A 56 -0.59 -12.58 -6.21
C LEU A 56 -0.79 -12.79 -7.70
N SER A 57 -1.28 -11.77 -8.40
CA SER A 57 -1.41 -11.80 -9.85
C SER A 57 -0.99 -10.49 -10.47
N PHE A 58 -0.51 -10.53 -11.70
CA PHE A 58 -0.13 -9.35 -12.49
C PHE A 58 -0.19 -9.67 -13.97
N ASP A 59 -0.22 -8.62 -14.78
CA ASP A 59 -0.19 -8.73 -16.24
C ASP A 59 1.14 -8.18 -16.77
N ASP A 60 1.75 -8.88 -17.70
CA ASP A 60 2.83 -8.38 -18.56
C ASP A 60 2.26 -8.03 -19.93
N LEU A 61 2.40 -6.78 -20.35
CA LEU A 61 1.91 -6.27 -21.63
C LEU A 61 2.91 -6.44 -22.78
N ASP A 62 4.08 -7.03 -22.51
CA ASP A 62 4.97 -7.45 -23.58
C ASP A 62 4.42 -8.77 -24.18
N ALA A 63 4.35 -8.84 -25.51
CA ALA A 63 3.72 -9.95 -26.22
C ALA A 63 4.51 -11.27 -26.18
N GLU A 64 5.72 -11.28 -25.61
CA GLU A 64 6.55 -12.46 -25.46
C GLU A 64 6.25 -13.16 -24.13
N ASN A 65 6.16 -14.49 -24.17
CA ASN A 65 6.11 -15.30 -22.95
C ASN A 65 7.48 -15.20 -22.26
N LYS A 66 7.49 -14.70 -21.03
CA LYS A 66 8.71 -14.52 -20.24
C LYS A 66 8.65 -15.41 -19.01
N ASP A 67 9.81 -15.93 -18.65
CA ASP A 67 9.96 -16.68 -17.41
C ASP A 67 10.19 -15.69 -16.25
N TYR A 68 9.28 -15.72 -15.30
CA TYR A 68 9.35 -14.94 -14.07
C TYR A 68 9.52 -15.85 -12.86
N TYR A 69 10.35 -15.42 -11.93
CA TYR A 69 10.64 -16.13 -10.70
C TYR A 69 10.13 -15.33 -9.50
N TYR A 70 9.71 -16.03 -8.44
CA TYR A 70 9.27 -15.38 -7.22
C TYR A 70 10.06 -15.83 -5.99
N GLN A 71 10.33 -14.85 -5.12
CA GLN A 71 10.99 -15.04 -3.85
C GLN A 71 10.18 -14.46 -2.69
N ILE A 72 10.26 -15.09 -1.52
CA ILE A 72 9.55 -14.68 -0.31
C ILE A 72 10.49 -14.06 0.70
N ASN A 73 10.32 -12.78 1.00
CA ASN A 73 11.18 -12.08 1.95
C ASN A 73 10.44 -11.79 3.26
N HIS A 74 11.06 -12.10 4.39
CA HIS A 74 10.51 -11.78 5.72
C HIS A 74 11.01 -10.42 6.22
N TYR A 75 10.16 -9.66 6.89
CA TYR A 75 10.42 -8.33 7.41
C TYR A 75 9.99 -8.18 8.88
N ASP A 76 10.54 -7.17 9.56
CA ASP A 76 10.04 -6.75 10.87
C ASP A 76 8.81 -5.84 10.77
N TYR A 77 8.32 -5.37 11.92
CA TYR A 77 7.15 -4.50 12.04
C TYR A 77 7.31 -3.12 11.35
N LYS A 78 8.53 -2.71 10.98
CA LYS A 78 8.85 -1.48 10.24
C LYS A 78 9.19 -1.74 8.77
N TRP A 79 8.96 -2.96 8.27
CA TRP A 79 9.38 -3.39 6.94
C TRP A 79 10.88 -3.37 6.71
N LYS A 80 11.68 -3.57 7.77
CA LYS A 80 13.11 -3.84 7.63
C LYS A 80 13.33 -5.33 7.40
N LYS A 81 14.07 -5.69 6.34
CA LYS A 81 14.34 -7.09 6.00
C LYS A 81 14.96 -7.81 7.20
N SER A 82 14.40 -8.96 7.55
CA SER A 82 14.86 -9.73 8.71
C SER A 82 16.20 -10.39 8.42
N LYS A 83 16.91 -10.78 9.48
CA LYS A 83 18.16 -11.57 9.41
C LYS A 83 17.90 -13.08 9.53
N LEU A 84 16.65 -13.51 9.37
CA LEU A 84 16.30 -14.93 9.42
C LEU A 84 16.83 -15.63 8.17
N PHE A 85 17.24 -16.89 8.31
CA PHE A 85 17.48 -17.73 7.15
C PHE A 85 16.13 -18.12 6.54
N LYS A 86 16.06 -18.29 5.23
CA LYS A 86 14.81 -18.66 4.52
C LYS A 86 14.19 -19.93 5.11
N ALA A 87 15.02 -20.92 5.44
CA ALA A 87 14.60 -22.16 6.11
C ALA A 87 13.90 -21.97 7.47
N ASP A 88 14.13 -20.83 8.16
CA ASP A 88 13.44 -20.51 9.42
C ASP A 88 11.97 -20.14 9.20
N TYR A 89 11.60 -19.64 8.02
CA TYR A 89 10.25 -19.11 7.75
C TYR A 89 9.54 -19.72 6.53
N ILE A 90 10.26 -20.49 5.72
CA ILE A 90 9.74 -21.20 4.54
C ILE A 90 9.93 -22.70 4.74
N ASP A 91 8.91 -23.47 4.36
CA ASP A 91 9.00 -24.89 4.04
C ASP A 91 9.03 -25.06 2.53
N GLY A 92 10.06 -25.73 2.01
CA GLY A 92 10.27 -25.91 0.57
C GLY A 92 11.32 -24.96 -0.02
N PHE A 93 11.17 -24.60 -1.29
CA PHE A 93 12.14 -23.85 -2.07
C PHE A 93 11.68 -22.41 -2.28
N ASP A 94 12.66 -21.52 -2.46
CA ASP A 94 12.47 -20.12 -2.83
C ASP A 94 13.09 -19.92 -4.21
N ASP A 95 12.75 -18.81 -4.88
CA ASP A 95 13.19 -18.55 -6.26
C ASP A 95 12.56 -19.53 -7.27
N ASN A 96 11.25 -19.75 -7.12
CA ASN A 96 10.51 -20.70 -7.94
C ASN A 96 9.97 -20.00 -9.20
N LEU A 97 9.97 -20.74 -10.32
CA LEU A 97 9.36 -20.31 -11.58
C LEU A 97 7.84 -20.16 -11.42
N ILE A 98 7.27 -19.09 -11.97
CA ILE A 98 5.82 -18.90 -12.06
C ILE A 98 5.29 -19.72 -13.23
N THR A 99 4.72 -20.88 -12.93
CA THR A 99 4.19 -21.81 -13.96
C THR A 99 2.75 -21.51 -14.37
N ASN A 100 1.98 -20.84 -13.52
CA ASN A 100 0.59 -20.49 -13.81
C ASN A 100 0.54 -19.17 -14.58
N THR A 101 0.62 -19.29 -15.91
CA THR A 101 0.55 -18.20 -16.87
C THR A 101 -0.53 -18.47 -17.92
N ASN A 102 -1.28 -17.44 -18.30
CA ASN A 102 -2.30 -17.51 -19.33
C ASN A 102 -2.31 -16.24 -20.19
N ASN A 103 -2.44 -16.41 -21.50
CA ASN A 103 -2.53 -15.28 -22.42
C ASN A 103 -3.91 -14.61 -22.34
N SER A 104 -3.96 -13.33 -22.67
CA SER A 104 -5.19 -12.59 -22.89
C SER A 104 -6.02 -13.24 -24.00
N PHE A 105 -7.34 -13.07 -23.91
CA PHE A 105 -8.29 -13.63 -24.86
C PHE A 105 -9.29 -12.58 -25.31
N ASN A 106 -9.33 -12.33 -26.63
CA ASN A 106 -10.27 -11.40 -27.26
C ASN A 106 -10.15 -9.95 -26.74
N THR A 107 -8.92 -9.47 -26.57
CA THR A 107 -8.57 -8.10 -26.16
C THR A 107 -7.85 -7.38 -27.30
N LEU A 108 -7.92 -6.04 -27.36
CA LEU A 108 -7.12 -5.25 -28.29
C LEU A 108 -5.68 -5.08 -27.82
N VAL A 109 -5.48 -5.02 -26.50
CA VAL A 109 -4.15 -5.05 -25.88
C VAL A 109 -3.84 -6.49 -25.47
N ASP A 110 -2.84 -7.07 -26.10
CA ASP A 110 -2.32 -8.38 -25.72
C ASP A 110 -1.55 -8.30 -24.40
N TYR A 111 -1.71 -9.31 -23.54
CA TYR A 111 -0.95 -9.46 -22.30
C TYR A 111 -0.87 -10.91 -21.85
N ASN A 112 0.14 -11.21 -21.04
CA ASN A 112 0.30 -12.48 -20.33
C ASN A 112 -0.05 -12.28 -18.85
N HIS A 113 -1.01 -13.05 -18.34
CA HIS A 113 -1.46 -13.01 -16.96
C HIS A 113 -0.74 -14.05 -16.12
N TYR A 114 -0.01 -13.61 -15.11
CA TYR A 114 0.74 -14.47 -14.18
C TYR A 114 0.03 -14.55 -12.84
N LYS A 115 0.02 -15.74 -12.24
CA LYS A 115 -0.58 -15.98 -10.93
C LYS A 115 0.30 -16.84 -10.04
N ILE A 116 0.45 -16.42 -8.80
CA ILE A 116 1.11 -17.18 -7.72
C ILE A 116 0.09 -17.41 -6.61
N THR A 117 0.04 -18.64 -6.09
CA THR A 117 -0.75 -18.98 -4.90
C THR A 117 0.20 -19.53 -3.83
N ILE A 118 0.10 -19.02 -2.60
CA ILE A 118 0.88 -19.50 -1.45
C ILE A 118 -0.09 -19.85 -0.31
N PRO A 119 0.04 -21.03 0.32
CA PRO A 119 1.00 -22.10 -0.02
C PRO A 119 0.72 -22.79 -1.37
N ASN A 120 1.75 -23.43 -1.92
CA ASN A 120 1.68 -24.34 -3.07
C ASN A 120 2.57 -25.58 -2.83
N GLU A 121 2.81 -26.39 -3.86
CA GLU A 121 3.62 -27.62 -3.77
C GLU A 121 5.08 -27.33 -3.41
N ASP A 122 5.61 -26.18 -3.83
CA ASP A 122 7.01 -25.82 -3.64
C ASP A 122 7.27 -25.00 -2.36
N LEU A 123 6.26 -24.30 -1.84
CA LEU A 123 6.45 -23.29 -0.80
C LEU A 123 5.27 -23.19 0.17
N LYS A 124 5.58 -23.27 1.48
CA LYS A 124 4.66 -22.94 2.58
C LYS A 124 5.32 -22.04 3.64
N LEU A 125 4.56 -21.11 4.22
CA LEU A 125 5.05 -20.24 5.30
C LEU A 125 4.96 -20.95 6.66
N LYS A 126 6.03 -20.84 7.47
CA LYS A 126 6.13 -21.48 8.80
C LYS A 126 5.76 -20.58 9.96
N ILE A 127 5.90 -19.26 9.80
CA ILE A 127 5.80 -18.29 10.88
C ILE A 127 4.90 -17.10 10.53
N SER A 128 4.38 -16.42 11.55
CA SER A 128 3.67 -15.15 11.40
C SER A 128 4.63 -13.96 11.36
N GLY A 129 4.24 -12.86 10.72
CA GLY A 129 5.10 -11.69 10.53
C GLY A 129 4.74 -10.92 9.27
N ASN A 130 5.63 -10.00 8.88
CA ASN A 130 5.53 -9.27 7.63
C ASN A 130 6.32 -9.99 6.55
N PHE A 131 5.75 -10.10 5.36
CA PHE A 131 6.35 -10.77 4.21
C PHE A 131 6.16 -9.97 2.93
N SER A 132 7.03 -10.18 1.94
CA SER A 132 6.78 -9.77 0.57
C SER A 132 6.97 -10.93 -0.40
N ILE A 133 6.25 -10.87 -1.52
CA ILE A 133 6.52 -11.66 -2.72
C ILE A 133 7.25 -10.71 -3.67
N SER A 134 8.52 -10.97 -3.94
CA SER A 134 9.32 -10.24 -4.94
C SER A 134 9.39 -11.04 -6.22
N ILE A 135 9.20 -10.38 -7.35
CA ILE A 135 9.26 -10.95 -8.70
C ILE A 135 10.56 -10.53 -9.37
N HIS A 136 11.19 -11.50 -10.03
CA HIS A 136 12.45 -11.37 -10.74
C HIS A 136 12.31 -11.94 -12.16
N ASP A 137 13.12 -11.44 -13.10
CA ASP A 137 13.22 -12.01 -14.45
C ASP A 137 14.15 -13.24 -14.51
N GLU A 138 14.36 -13.77 -15.72
CA GLU A 138 15.20 -14.94 -15.98
C GLU A 138 16.68 -14.77 -15.63
N ASP A 139 17.18 -13.53 -15.63
CA ASP A 139 18.54 -13.19 -15.24
C ASP A 139 18.69 -13.04 -13.70
N GLY A 140 17.57 -13.15 -12.97
CA GLY A 140 17.50 -12.96 -11.52
C GLY A 140 17.41 -11.49 -11.10
N ASP A 141 17.08 -10.60 -12.04
CA ASP A 141 16.98 -9.17 -11.80
C ASP A 141 15.64 -8.80 -11.16
N PHE A 142 15.70 -8.07 -10.04
CA PHE A 142 14.49 -7.63 -9.33
C PHE A 142 13.62 -6.70 -10.18
N LEU A 143 12.32 -7.00 -10.25
CA LEU A 143 11.31 -6.22 -10.95
C LEU A 143 10.44 -5.42 -9.99
N PHE A 144 9.72 -6.10 -9.10
CA PHE A 144 8.88 -5.46 -8.10
C PHE A 144 8.60 -6.40 -6.92
N GLU A 145 8.07 -5.87 -5.83
CA GLU A 145 7.53 -6.68 -4.74
C GLU A 145 6.14 -6.21 -4.31
N ARG A 146 5.40 -7.12 -3.68
CA ARG A 146 4.17 -6.78 -2.96
C ARG A 146 4.20 -7.34 -1.56
N LYS A 147 3.75 -6.50 -0.63
CA LYS A 147 3.83 -6.70 0.81
C LYS A 147 2.53 -7.25 1.35
N PHE A 148 2.62 -8.19 2.28
CA PHE A 148 1.49 -8.77 2.98
C PHE A 148 1.89 -9.19 4.39
N SER A 149 0.90 -9.41 5.24
CA SER A 149 1.12 -9.83 6.62
C SER A 149 0.53 -11.22 6.85
N VAL A 150 1.20 -12.03 7.67
CA VAL A 150 0.73 -13.33 8.11
C VAL A 150 0.48 -13.27 9.60
N VAL A 151 -0.75 -13.53 10.05
CA VAL A 151 -1.11 -13.47 11.47
C VAL A 151 -1.27 -14.88 12.06
N SER A 152 -0.76 -15.04 13.27
CA SER A 152 -1.09 -16.16 14.15
C SER A 152 -1.90 -15.60 15.32
N LYS A 153 -3.24 -15.65 15.23
CA LYS A 153 -4.15 -15.05 16.21
C LYS A 153 -3.98 -15.69 17.61
N LYS A 154 -3.24 -15.02 18.49
CA LYS A 154 -3.04 -15.39 19.91
C LYS A 154 -3.81 -14.49 20.86
N VAL A 155 -4.18 -13.29 20.40
CA VAL A 155 -4.92 -12.30 21.18
C VAL A 155 -6.09 -11.75 20.36
N SER A 156 -7.08 -11.20 21.06
CA SER A 156 -8.19 -10.49 20.42
C SER A 156 -7.90 -8.99 20.43
N VAL A 157 -8.00 -8.36 19.26
CA VAL A 157 -7.82 -6.91 19.08
C VAL A 157 -9.16 -6.33 18.66
N SER A 158 -9.50 -5.16 19.21
CA SER A 158 -10.68 -4.38 18.82
C SER A 158 -10.33 -2.91 18.82
N SER A 159 -10.88 -2.15 17.87
CA SER A 159 -10.69 -0.70 17.79
C SER A 159 -12.02 0.05 17.79
N PHE A 160 -12.01 1.25 18.34
CA PHE A 160 -13.12 2.19 18.30
C PHE A 160 -12.64 3.51 17.69
N ILE A 161 -13.42 4.04 16.74
CA ILE A 161 -13.09 5.27 16.00
C ILE A 161 -14.07 6.37 16.44
N LYS A 162 -13.54 7.54 16.78
CA LYS A 162 -14.30 8.71 17.21
C LYS A 162 -13.73 9.98 16.58
N LYS A 163 -14.47 11.08 16.68
CA LYS A 163 -13.93 12.41 16.38
C LYS A 163 -12.77 12.75 17.31
N SER A 164 -11.85 13.56 16.81
CA SER A 164 -10.82 14.16 17.65
C SER A 164 -11.45 14.95 18.80
N THR A 165 -10.93 14.78 20.02
CA THR A 165 -11.33 15.53 21.21
C THR A 165 -10.58 16.85 21.33
N GLU A 166 -9.46 17.00 20.62
CA GLU A 166 -8.71 18.25 20.53
C GLU A 166 -9.45 19.27 19.64
N LEU A 167 -9.74 20.47 20.17
CA LEU A 167 -10.45 21.54 19.46
C LEU A 167 -9.84 21.91 18.10
N LYS A 168 -8.51 21.90 18.00
CA LYS A 168 -7.79 22.21 16.75
C LYS A 168 -8.04 21.18 15.64
N ASN A 169 -8.28 19.94 16.03
CA ASN A 169 -8.34 18.78 15.14
C ASN A 169 -9.76 18.19 15.02
N TYR A 170 -10.72 18.74 15.76
CA TYR A 170 -12.10 18.24 15.90
C TYR A 170 -12.80 17.97 14.56
N GLU A 171 -12.65 18.87 13.59
CA GLU A 171 -13.29 18.75 12.27
C GLU A 171 -12.44 18.00 11.22
N THR A 172 -11.18 17.70 11.53
CA THR A 172 -10.19 17.26 10.52
C THR A 172 -9.58 15.89 10.81
N HIS A 173 -9.73 15.36 12.02
CA HIS A 173 -9.04 14.14 12.44
C HIS A 173 -10.00 13.10 13.03
N HIS A 174 -9.61 11.84 12.85
CA HIS A 174 -10.14 10.71 13.61
C HIS A 174 -9.22 10.38 14.76
N GLU A 175 -9.80 10.03 15.90
CA GLU A 175 -9.10 9.41 17.02
C GLU A 175 -9.48 7.93 17.10
N ILE A 176 -8.49 7.10 17.34
CA ILE A 176 -8.66 5.65 17.40
C ILE A 176 -8.20 5.16 18.77
N ASP A 177 -9.11 4.49 19.46
CA ASP A 177 -8.82 3.76 20.69
C ASP A 177 -8.71 2.27 20.34
N VAL A 178 -7.65 1.60 20.79
CA VAL A 178 -7.45 0.17 20.59
C VAL A 178 -7.42 -0.56 21.91
N THR A 179 -8.18 -1.64 22.00
CA THR A 179 -8.14 -2.58 23.13
C THR A 179 -7.60 -3.93 22.65
N VAL A 180 -6.57 -4.41 23.31
CA VAL A 180 -6.03 -5.78 23.14
C VAL A 180 -6.45 -6.60 24.35
N LYS A 181 -7.24 -7.65 24.14
CA LYS A 181 -7.63 -8.61 25.18
C LYS A 181 -6.65 -9.78 25.19
N CYS A 182 -6.14 -10.11 26.36
CA CYS A 182 -5.20 -11.19 26.60
C CYS A 182 -5.58 -11.95 27.86
N ASN A 183 -5.35 -13.27 27.88
CA ASN A 183 -5.61 -14.09 29.07
C ASN A 183 -4.70 -13.69 30.25
N SER A 184 -3.44 -13.37 29.94
CA SER A 184 -2.43 -12.85 30.86
C SER A 184 -1.62 -11.79 30.10
N CYS A 185 -1.97 -10.51 30.25
CA CYS A 185 -1.28 -9.46 29.51
C CYS A 185 0.13 -9.22 30.02
N SER A 186 0.47 -9.59 31.26
CA SER A 186 1.82 -9.42 31.82
C SER A 186 2.90 -10.08 30.99
N ASP A 187 2.59 -11.21 30.34
CA ASP A 187 3.54 -11.95 29.49
C ASP A 187 3.86 -11.20 28.20
N LEU A 188 2.96 -10.31 27.75
CA LEU A 188 3.13 -9.48 26.56
C LEU A 188 3.92 -8.20 26.84
N ILE A 189 3.86 -7.68 28.07
CA ILE A 189 4.44 -6.38 28.46
C ILE A 189 5.58 -6.48 29.48
N SER A 190 6.11 -7.69 29.70
CA SER A 190 7.25 -7.94 30.59
C SER A 190 8.49 -7.16 30.15
N SER A 191 9.48 -7.00 31.04
CA SER A 191 10.79 -6.44 30.66
C SER A 191 11.54 -7.29 29.62
N SER A 192 11.15 -8.55 29.47
CA SER A 192 11.70 -9.50 28.50
C SER A 192 10.89 -9.60 27.19
N SER A 193 9.92 -8.71 26.98
CA SER A 193 9.09 -8.69 25.78
C SER A 193 8.93 -7.28 25.23
N ASP A 194 8.76 -7.19 23.92
CA ASP A 194 8.50 -5.95 23.20
C ASP A 194 7.22 -6.11 22.37
N LEU A 195 6.30 -5.18 22.57
CA LEU A 195 4.99 -5.17 21.94
C LEU A 195 4.87 -3.90 21.10
N LYS A 196 4.60 -4.06 19.80
CA LYS A 196 4.47 -2.94 18.85
C LYS A 196 3.11 -3.01 18.19
N LEU A 197 2.34 -1.94 18.34
CA LEU A 197 1.04 -1.78 17.70
C LEU A 197 1.21 -0.87 16.49
N VAL A 198 0.78 -1.34 15.31
CA VAL A 198 0.83 -0.57 14.07
C VAL A 198 -0.58 -0.33 13.58
N LEU A 199 -0.94 0.93 13.36
CA LEU A 199 -2.20 1.32 12.71
C LEU A 199 -1.90 1.80 11.30
N ILE A 200 -2.71 1.35 10.35
CA ILE A 200 -2.58 1.67 8.93
C ILE A 200 -3.91 2.23 8.45
N LYS A 201 -3.88 3.38 7.80
CA LYS A 201 -5.05 3.97 7.18
C LYS A 201 -5.16 3.58 5.70
N ASN A 202 -6.32 3.11 5.27
CA ASN A 202 -6.70 2.83 3.87
C ASN A 202 -5.64 2.04 3.08
N ASN A 203 -5.15 0.92 3.62
CA ASN A 203 -4.11 0.09 3.01
C ASN A 203 -2.76 0.81 2.72
N ASN A 204 -2.62 2.08 3.09
CA ASN A 204 -1.45 2.86 2.75
C ASN A 204 -0.45 2.81 3.90
N TRP A 205 0.55 1.95 3.80
CA TRP A 205 1.59 1.85 4.83
C TRP A 205 2.35 3.17 5.07
N LYS A 206 2.44 4.05 4.07
CA LYS A 206 3.06 5.37 4.23
C LYS A 206 2.25 6.28 5.17
N ASP A 207 0.98 5.95 5.41
CA ASP A 207 0.08 6.58 6.37
C ASP A 207 -0.17 5.63 7.56
N SER A 208 0.91 5.08 8.11
CA SER A 208 0.88 4.23 9.30
C SER A 208 1.51 4.90 10.52
N LYS A 209 1.05 4.48 11.71
CA LYS A 209 1.62 4.91 12.99
C LYS A 209 2.01 3.70 13.82
N VAL A 210 3.20 3.77 14.41
CA VAL A 210 3.70 2.75 15.33
C VAL A 210 3.62 3.26 16.76
N ILE A 211 2.90 2.54 17.60
CA ILE A 211 2.73 2.85 19.03
C ILE A 211 3.46 1.80 19.85
N GLU A 212 4.41 2.24 20.67
CA GLU A 212 5.33 1.33 21.36
C GLU A 212 4.83 0.87 22.72
N LYS A 213 3.91 1.61 23.35
CA LYS A 213 3.44 1.31 24.71
C LYS A 213 1.95 1.61 24.83
N PRO A 214 1.19 0.76 25.54
CA PRO A 214 -0.19 1.07 25.89
C PRO A 214 -0.26 2.15 26.98
N ASP A 215 -1.33 2.93 26.96
CA ASP A 215 -1.62 3.95 27.97
C ASP A 215 -2.10 3.32 29.28
N PHE A 216 -2.92 2.26 29.18
CA PHE A 216 -3.42 1.52 30.34
C PHE A 216 -3.12 0.03 30.23
N LYS A 217 -2.70 -0.55 31.34
CA LYS A 217 -2.28 -1.95 31.46
C LYS A 217 -3.09 -2.60 32.57
N PHE A 218 -3.98 -3.51 32.20
CA PHE A 218 -4.72 -4.36 33.13
C PHE A 218 -4.27 -5.81 32.97
N THR A 219 -4.70 -6.68 33.89
CA THR A 219 -4.40 -8.10 33.84
C THR A 219 -4.97 -8.76 32.58
N ASP A 220 -6.17 -8.36 32.16
CA ASP A 220 -6.97 -8.96 31.07
C ASP A 220 -6.95 -8.15 29.76
N ARG A 221 -6.48 -6.90 29.79
CA ARG A 221 -6.46 -6.03 28.61
C ARG A 221 -5.37 -4.97 28.63
N LEU A 222 -4.95 -4.55 27.43
CA LEU A 222 -4.13 -3.36 27.18
C LEU A 222 -4.96 -2.35 26.39
N ILE A 223 -4.86 -1.08 26.74
CA ILE A 223 -5.62 0.00 26.08
C ILE A 223 -4.64 1.05 25.56
N TYR A 224 -4.81 1.39 24.28
CA TYR A 224 -4.17 2.50 23.59
C TYR A 224 -5.25 3.53 23.27
N LYS A 225 -5.06 4.79 23.64
CA LYS A 225 -6.07 5.84 23.48
C LYS A 225 -5.60 6.97 22.57
N ASN A 226 -6.58 7.63 21.96
CA ASN A 226 -6.45 8.90 21.27
C ASN A 226 -5.37 8.89 20.18
N ILE A 227 -5.23 7.76 19.45
CA ILE A 227 -4.32 7.70 18.31
C ILE A 227 -4.94 8.52 17.17
N SER A 228 -4.48 9.75 17.01
CA SER A 228 -5.02 10.71 16.05
C SER A 228 -4.52 10.44 14.63
N PHE A 229 -5.39 10.50 13.62
CA PHE A 229 -5.07 10.47 12.20
C PHE A 229 -5.81 11.61 11.49
N SER A 230 -5.16 12.31 10.56
CA SER A 230 -5.88 13.23 9.67
C SER A 230 -6.90 12.42 8.86
N ALA A 231 -8.14 12.87 8.82
CA ALA A 231 -9.25 12.10 8.24
C ALA A 231 -9.21 12.08 6.71
N GLY A 232 -8.59 13.08 6.08
CA GLY A 232 -8.54 13.18 4.62
C GLY A 232 -9.91 13.45 4.01
N ASN A 233 -10.09 12.99 2.78
CA ASN A 233 -11.37 12.99 2.08
C ASN A 233 -11.50 11.68 1.29
N GLU A 234 -12.70 11.39 0.83
CA GLU A 234 -13.02 10.24 -0.02
C GLU A 234 -12.11 10.23 -1.25
N TYR A 235 -11.68 9.06 -1.69
CA TYR A 235 -11.00 8.90 -2.96
C TYR A 235 -11.91 9.33 -4.12
N ARG A 236 -11.28 9.82 -5.19
CA ARG A 236 -11.97 9.95 -6.47
C ARG A 236 -12.03 8.58 -7.11
N TYR A 237 -12.98 8.38 -8.01
CA TYR A 237 -13.09 7.13 -8.74
C TYR A 237 -13.39 7.36 -10.21
N PHE A 238 -13.04 6.39 -11.02
CA PHE A 238 -13.60 6.20 -12.34
C PHE A 238 -13.97 4.72 -12.51
N ASP A 239 -14.93 4.48 -13.39
CA ASP A 239 -15.37 3.15 -13.77
C ASP A 239 -15.26 3.03 -15.30
N ASN A 240 -14.39 2.15 -15.77
CA ASN A 240 -14.26 1.77 -17.17
C ASN A 240 -14.60 0.28 -17.38
N SER A 241 -15.32 -0.35 -16.45
CA SER A 241 -15.77 -1.76 -16.54
C SER A 241 -16.51 -2.02 -17.86
N LYS A 242 -17.29 -1.05 -18.34
CA LYS A 242 -17.86 -1.01 -19.69
C LYS A 242 -17.10 0.00 -20.56
N ILE A 243 -16.02 -0.46 -21.18
CA ILE A 243 -15.01 0.36 -21.86
C ILE A 243 -15.55 1.31 -22.95
N ASN A 244 -16.69 0.93 -23.57
CA ASN A 244 -17.33 1.68 -24.65
C ASN A 244 -18.37 2.69 -24.20
N LEU A 245 -18.75 2.70 -22.92
CA LEU A 245 -19.82 3.54 -22.42
C LEU A 245 -19.28 4.72 -21.62
N THR A 246 -19.98 5.84 -21.73
CA THR A 246 -19.79 7.00 -20.85
C THR A 246 -20.55 6.79 -19.53
N ASN A 247 -20.15 7.54 -18.51
CA ASN A 247 -20.82 7.57 -17.21
C ASN A 247 -20.59 8.94 -16.55
N LEU A 248 -21.00 9.08 -15.28
CA LEU A 248 -20.88 10.35 -14.54
C LEU A 248 -19.45 10.89 -14.45
N LYS A 249 -18.43 10.01 -14.50
CA LYS A 249 -17.01 10.38 -14.39
C LYS A 249 -16.30 10.33 -15.75
N VAL A 250 -16.72 9.45 -16.65
CA VAL A 250 -16.19 9.30 -18.02
C VAL A 250 -17.14 10.00 -19.00
N TYR A 251 -16.77 11.20 -19.46
CA TYR A 251 -17.66 11.99 -20.33
C TYR A 251 -17.58 11.58 -21.81
N LYS A 252 -16.48 10.94 -22.23
CA LYS A 252 -16.28 10.49 -23.61
C LYS A 252 -15.49 9.19 -23.63
N THR A 253 -15.90 8.28 -24.49
CA THR A 253 -15.15 7.09 -24.90
C THR A 253 -14.85 7.18 -26.39
N GLN A 254 -13.67 6.70 -26.80
CA GLN A 254 -13.28 6.70 -28.21
C GLN A 254 -12.40 5.49 -28.50
N LEU A 255 -12.70 4.77 -29.57
CA LEU A 255 -11.83 3.73 -30.10
C LEU A 255 -10.91 4.35 -31.16
N ASN A 256 -9.60 4.33 -30.91
CA ASN A 256 -8.57 4.58 -31.93
C ASN A 256 -7.87 3.24 -32.21
N ASP A 257 -6.60 3.10 -31.87
CA ASP A 257 -5.89 1.81 -31.89
C ASP A 257 -6.29 0.94 -30.69
N ILE A 258 -6.42 1.59 -29.53
CA ILE A 258 -6.98 1.03 -28.30
C ILE A 258 -8.12 1.93 -27.82
N TYR A 259 -8.89 1.44 -26.86
CA TYR A 259 -9.93 2.26 -26.24
C TYR A 259 -9.34 3.41 -25.43
N ASN A 260 -9.98 4.56 -25.52
CA ASN A 260 -9.65 5.77 -24.79
C ASN A 260 -10.86 6.20 -23.95
N SER A 261 -10.64 6.44 -22.66
CA SER A 261 -11.65 6.91 -21.71
C SER A 261 -11.26 8.29 -21.20
N PHE A 262 -12.07 9.31 -21.46
CA PHE A 262 -11.80 10.67 -21.03
C PHE A 262 -12.59 11.02 -19.77
N LEU A 263 -11.86 11.35 -18.70
CA LEU A 263 -12.47 11.70 -17.43
C LEU A 263 -12.86 13.18 -17.38
N ASN A 264 -13.92 13.47 -16.63
CA ASN A 264 -14.31 14.84 -16.30
C ASN A 264 -13.16 15.56 -15.56
N THR A 265 -13.08 16.88 -15.75
CA THR A 265 -12.08 17.70 -15.06
C THR A 265 -12.30 17.64 -13.55
N ASP A 266 -11.30 17.18 -12.83
CA ASP A 266 -11.26 17.20 -11.38
C ASP A 266 -10.77 18.56 -10.87
N TYR A 267 -11.38 19.04 -9.80
CA TYR A 267 -10.97 20.25 -9.10
C TYR A 267 -10.40 19.92 -7.72
N ASP A 268 -9.55 20.80 -7.22
CA ASP A 268 -9.07 20.72 -5.84
C ASP A 268 -10.24 20.88 -4.86
N ARG A 269 -10.30 20.00 -3.84
CA ARG A 269 -11.36 20.00 -2.82
C ARG A 269 -10.91 20.61 -1.49
N ASN A 270 -9.71 21.18 -1.44
CA ASN A 270 -9.27 21.97 -0.30
C ASN A 270 -10.19 23.21 -0.17
N LYS A 271 -10.76 23.42 1.04
CA LYS A 271 -11.62 24.57 1.41
C LYS A 271 -13.07 24.53 0.89
N ILE A 272 -13.55 23.38 0.43
CA ILE A 272 -14.97 23.17 0.10
C ILE A 272 -15.64 22.49 1.31
N SER A 273 -16.94 22.64 1.50
CA SER A 273 -17.67 21.82 2.48
C SER A 273 -17.57 20.33 2.12
N TYR A 274 -17.60 19.44 3.12
CA TYR A 274 -17.62 18.00 2.88
C TYR A 274 -18.85 17.59 2.05
N GLU A 275 -18.62 16.74 1.06
CA GLU A 275 -19.66 16.11 0.24
C GLU A 275 -19.45 14.60 0.32
N TYR A 276 -20.51 13.89 0.73
CA TYR A 276 -20.47 12.44 0.82
C TYR A 276 -20.33 11.82 -0.58
N ASN A 277 -19.22 11.12 -0.81
CA ASN A 277 -18.93 10.44 -2.08
C ASN A 277 -18.38 9.04 -1.79
N PRO A 278 -19.25 8.02 -1.66
CA PRO A 278 -18.84 6.67 -1.31
C PRO A 278 -17.73 6.14 -2.21
N ASP A 279 -16.74 5.50 -1.59
CA ASP A 279 -15.59 4.95 -2.26
C ASP A 279 -15.28 3.52 -1.77
N ILE A 280 -14.14 2.97 -2.20
CA ILE A 280 -13.59 1.69 -1.72
C ILE A 280 -12.21 1.91 -1.09
N ASN A 281 -12.01 3.05 -0.43
CA ASN A 281 -10.82 3.41 0.34
C ASN A 281 -9.49 3.31 -0.42
N GLY A 282 -9.48 3.58 -1.73
CA GLY A 282 -8.26 3.57 -2.54
C GLY A 282 -7.96 2.25 -3.26
N LEU A 283 -8.80 1.23 -3.04
CA LEU A 283 -8.72 -0.04 -3.74
C LEU A 283 -9.09 0.10 -5.23
N PHE A 284 -8.81 -0.93 -6.01
CA PHE A 284 -9.36 -1.11 -7.35
C PHE A 284 -9.99 -2.48 -7.52
N PHE A 285 -10.85 -2.68 -8.51
CA PHE A 285 -11.39 -3.99 -8.87
C PHE A 285 -11.39 -4.14 -10.38
N ILE A 286 -10.69 -5.16 -10.88
CA ILE A 286 -10.86 -5.61 -12.26
C ILE A 286 -12.23 -6.27 -12.33
N SER A 287 -13.16 -5.63 -13.03
CA SER A 287 -14.56 -6.01 -12.98
C SER A 287 -15.18 -5.89 -14.37
N GLN A 288 -15.72 -7.01 -14.85
CA GLN A 288 -16.67 -7.06 -15.93
C GLN A 288 -17.56 -8.29 -15.71
N ASN A 289 -18.80 -8.26 -16.18
CA ASN A 289 -19.70 -9.41 -16.10
C ASN A 289 -19.36 -10.42 -17.21
N ILE A 290 -18.20 -11.06 -17.09
CA ILE A 290 -17.68 -12.08 -18.02
C ILE A 290 -17.16 -13.26 -17.18
N GLU A 291 -17.10 -14.45 -17.81
CA GLU A 291 -16.54 -15.69 -17.27
C GLU A 291 -15.15 -15.53 -16.64
N ASN A 292 -14.18 -14.93 -17.36
CA ASN A 292 -12.83 -14.71 -16.81
C ASN A 292 -12.34 -13.27 -17.01
N PRO A 293 -12.68 -12.35 -16.08
CA PRO A 293 -12.26 -10.95 -16.16
C PRO A 293 -10.75 -10.74 -16.15
N ASN A 294 -9.96 -11.70 -15.64
CA ASN A 294 -8.50 -11.57 -15.62
C ASN A 294 -7.89 -11.76 -17.01
N LEU A 295 -8.52 -12.50 -17.91
CA LEU A 295 -7.99 -12.79 -19.26
C LEU A 295 -8.75 -12.07 -20.38
N GLN A 296 -9.99 -11.67 -20.12
CA GLN A 296 -10.89 -11.13 -21.15
C GLN A 296 -11.14 -9.62 -21.01
N ASN A 297 -10.73 -9.01 -19.89
CA ASN A 297 -10.79 -7.56 -19.77
C ASN A 297 -9.64 -6.93 -20.55
N ASP A 298 -9.98 -5.91 -21.35
CA ASP A 298 -9.04 -5.16 -22.15
C ASP A 298 -8.41 -4.01 -21.35
N TYR A 299 -7.40 -3.38 -21.92
CA TYR A 299 -6.82 -2.14 -21.41
C TYR A 299 -7.34 -0.93 -22.17
N SER A 300 -7.67 0.13 -21.43
CA SER A 300 -7.96 1.45 -22.01
C SER A 300 -6.94 2.49 -21.55
N LYS A 301 -6.67 3.44 -22.44
CA LYS A 301 -5.95 4.66 -22.09
C LYS A 301 -6.92 5.63 -21.44
N VAL A 302 -6.72 5.90 -20.15
CA VAL A 302 -7.56 6.80 -19.36
C VAL A 302 -6.90 8.17 -19.29
N HIS A 303 -7.62 9.19 -19.71
CA HIS A 303 -7.18 10.58 -19.76
C HIS A 303 -7.67 11.33 -18.52
N PHE A 304 -6.73 11.78 -17.69
CA PHE A 304 -6.97 12.54 -16.48
C PHE A 304 -6.78 14.03 -16.77
N ASN A 305 -7.63 14.85 -16.14
CA ASN A 305 -7.50 16.29 -16.16
C ASN A 305 -7.77 16.87 -14.77
N PHE A 306 -6.79 17.52 -14.18
CA PHE A 306 -6.86 18.08 -12.83
C PHE A 306 -6.54 19.57 -12.81
N LYS A 307 -7.44 20.37 -12.26
CA LYS A 307 -7.28 21.82 -12.14
C LYS A 307 -7.21 22.25 -10.66
N PRO A 308 -6.01 22.52 -10.13
CA PRO A 308 -5.87 23.02 -8.76
C PRO A 308 -6.28 24.50 -8.67
N HIS A 309 -6.68 24.96 -7.47
CA HIS A 309 -7.00 26.37 -7.23
C HIS A 309 -5.81 27.31 -7.42
N ASN A 310 -4.59 26.85 -7.08
CA ASN A 310 -3.36 27.64 -7.18
C ASN A 310 -2.27 26.83 -7.86
N LEU A 311 -1.80 27.32 -9.02
CA LEU A 311 -0.77 26.68 -9.82
C LEU A 311 0.65 26.99 -9.34
N ASN A 312 0.85 28.10 -8.63
CA ASN A 312 2.18 28.68 -8.36
C ASN A 312 3.04 27.90 -7.34
N GLN A 313 2.51 26.84 -6.72
CA GLN A 313 3.19 26.07 -5.67
C GLN A 313 3.42 24.60 -6.02
N ILE A 314 3.25 24.22 -7.29
CA ILE A 314 3.17 22.81 -7.68
C ILE A 314 4.27 22.51 -8.69
N LYS A 315 5.22 21.64 -8.31
CA LYS A 315 6.26 21.15 -9.23
C LYS A 315 5.79 19.95 -10.04
N LYS A 316 5.27 18.93 -9.34
CA LYS A 316 4.83 17.67 -9.93
C LYS A 316 3.56 17.18 -9.25
N VAL A 317 2.64 16.64 -10.03
CA VAL A 317 1.41 16.01 -9.54
C VAL A 317 1.37 14.58 -10.06
N TYR A 318 1.05 13.64 -9.19
CA TYR A 318 0.92 12.23 -9.52
C TYR A 318 -0.47 11.74 -9.15
N ILE A 319 -0.92 10.72 -9.87
CA ILE A 319 -2.07 9.93 -9.44
C ILE A 319 -1.59 8.76 -8.57
N VAL A 320 -2.25 8.54 -7.45
CA VAL A 320 -1.91 7.46 -6.51
C VAL A 320 -3.15 6.68 -6.08
N GLY A 321 -2.99 5.37 -5.93
CA GLY A 321 -4.01 4.44 -5.43
C GLY A 321 -3.38 3.07 -5.18
N GLU A 322 -4.19 2.07 -4.84
CA GLU A 322 -3.67 0.71 -4.66
C GLU A 322 -3.05 0.15 -5.96
N PHE A 323 -3.59 0.51 -7.13
CA PHE A 323 -3.10 0.04 -8.43
C PHE A 323 -1.62 0.36 -8.71
N ASN A 324 -1.06 1.37 -8.05
CA ASN A 324 0.36 1.71 -8.10
C ASN A 324 1.03 1.69 -6.71
N ASN A 325 0.47 0.95 -5.76
CA ASN A 325 0.99 0.79 -4.40
C ASN A 325 1.21 2.13 -3.66
N TYR A 326 0.43 3.17 -4.00
CA TYR A 326 0.60 4.54 -3.51
C TYR A 326 2.02 5.12 -3.73
N GLU A 327 2.70 4.66 -4.78
CA GLU A 327 4.05 5.11 -5.17
C GLU A 327 4.00 6.31 -6.12
N LEU A 328 5.00 7.17 -6.01
CA LEU A 328 5.17 8.34 -6.87
C LEU A 328 6.09 7.96 -8.02
N SER A 329 5.52 7.29 -9.02
CA SER A 329 6.25 6.87 -10.21
C SER A 329 6.10 7.87 -11.35
N GLU A 330 7.13 8.04 -12.18
CA GLU A 330 7.03 8.79 -13.44
C GLU A 330 5.93 8.24 -14.37
N LYS A 331 5.65 6.93 -14.29
CA LYS A 331 4.55 6.25 -15.02
C LYS A 331 3.17 6.87 -14.73
N HIS A 332 3.00 7.59 -13.63
CA HIS A 332 1.74 8.18 -13.17
C HIS A 332 1.84 9.69 -12.92
N GLU A 333 2.83 10.36 -13.53
CA GLU A 333 3.05 11.81 -13.43
C GLU A 333 2.14 12.58 -14.41
N LEU A 334 1.44 13.59 -13.92
CA LEU A 334 0.65 14.52 -14.73
C LEU A 334 1.52 15.71 -15.16
N LYS A 335 1.35 16.14 -16.40
CA LYS A 335 2.05 17.27 -17.00
C LYS A 335 1.16 18.50 -17.04
N LEU A 336 1.72 19.66 -16.69
CA LEU A 336 1.00 20.92 -16.76
C LEU A 336 0.82 21.36 -18.22
N THR A 337 -0.43 21.43 -18.68
CA THR A 337 -0.81 21.88 -20.03
C THR A 337 -2.04 22.79 -19.92
N ASN A 338 -2.01 23.98 -20.52
CA ASN A 338 -3.17 24.90 -20.57
C ASN A 338 -3.82 25.17 -19.19
N ASN A 339 -3.01 25.45 -18.16
CA ASN A 339 -3.46 25.71 -16.78
C ASN A 339 -4.16 24.53 -16.07
N SER A 340 -4.02 23.31 -16.59
CA SER A 340 -4.44 22.09 -15.90
C SER A 340 -3.36 21.00 -15.99
N TYR A 341 -3.36 20.09 -15.02
CA TYR A 341 -2.50 18.90 -15.03
C TYR A 341 -3.20 17.79 -15.79
N GLN A 342 -2.59 17.36 -16.89
CA GLN A 342 -3.13 16.33 -17.77
C GLN A 342 -2.19 15.13 -17.82
N GLY A 343 -2.75 13.94 -17.95
CA GLY A 343 -1.96 12.73 -18.15
C GLY A 343 -2.83 11.61 -18.69
N GLU A 344 -2.18 10.68 -19.38
CA GLU A 344 -2.81 9.52 -19.99
C GLU A 344 -2.09 8.27 -19.54
N PHE A 345 -2.85 7.30 -19.01
CA PHE A 345 -2.28 6.08 -18.44
C PHE A 345 -3.13 4.88 -18.81
N LEU A 346 -2.50 3.72 -18.96
CA LEU A 346 -3.19 2.46 -19.25
C LEU A 346 -3.78 1.86 -17.97
N PHE A 347 -5.06 1.51 -18.03
CA PHE A 347 -5.77 0.78 -16.98
C PHE A 347 -6.56 -0.38 -17.60
N LYS A 348 -6.58 -1.52 -16.92
CA LYS A 348 -7.46 -2.64 -17.27
C LYS A 348 -8.91 -2.25 -17.00
N GLN A 349 -9.88 -2.89 -17.64
CA GLN A 349 -11.30 -2.60 -17.35
C GLN A 349 -11.66 -2.91 -15.90
N GLY A 350 -12.26 -1.94 -15.23
CA GLY A 350 -12.72 -2.09 -13.86
C GLY A 350 -13.10 -0.78 -13.18
N PHE A 351 -13.08 -0.82 -11.85
CA PHE A 351 -13.36 0.31 -10.98
C PHE A 351 -12.09 0.68 -10.21
N TYR A 352 -11.69 1.94 -10.25
CA TYR A 352 -10.43 2.40 -9.66
C TYR A 352 -10.66 3.60 -8.76
N ASN A 353 -10.13 3.56 -7.54
CA ASN A 353 -9.98 4.73 -6.70
C ASN A 353 -8.60 5.38 -6.87
N TYR A 354 -8.58 6.71 -6.85
CA TYR A 354 -7.35 7.48 -6.98
C TYR A 354 -7.41 8.79 -6.18
N LYS A 355 -6.23 9.30 -5.86
CA LYS A 355 -6.01 10.64 -5.31
C LYS A 355 -4.91 11.34 -6.08
N TYR A 356 -4.98 12.67 -6.12
CA TYR A 356 -3.89 13.51 -6.60
C TYR A 356 -2.94 13.82 -5.45
N ARG A 357 -1.65 13.55 -5.67
CA ARG A 357 -0.58 13.83 -4.71
C ARG A 357 0.47 14.71 -5.36
N SER A 358 0.88 15.77 -4.68
CA SER A 358 1.97 16.62 -5.14
C SER A 358 3.21 16.54 -4.27
N VAL A 359 4.33 16.85 -4.90
CA VAL A 359 5.62 17.10 -4.25
C VAL A 359 5.90 18.59 -4.40
N ASN A 360 5.96 19.31 -3.27
CA ASN A 360 6.33 20.72 -3.27
C ASN A 360 7.87 20.89 -3.32
N SER A 361 8.36 22.11 -3.50
CA SER A 361 9.80 22.45 -3.51
C SER A 361 10.57 21.98 -2.28
N ASN A 362 9.91 21.80 -1.14
CA ASN A 362 10.49 21.30 0.11
C ASN A 362 10.40 19.76 0.25
N ASN A 363 10.04 19.04 -0.81
CA ASN A 363 9.71 17.61 -0.80
C ASN A 363 8.57 17.22 0.17
N GLU A 364 7.77 18.21 0.60
CA GLU A 364 6.56 17.94 1.37
C GLU A 364 5.48 17.36 0.45
N LEU A 365 4.85 16.28 0.93
CA LEU A 365 3.79 15.58 0.25
C LEU A 365 2.44 16.17 0.65
N LYS A 366 1.67 16.66 -0.32
CA LYS A 366 0.33 17.21 -0.08
C LYS A 366 -0.73 16.50 -0.92
N TYR A 367 -1.89 16.29 -0.32
CA TYR A 367 -3.09 15.81 -1.01
C TYR A 367 -4.01 16.99 -1.34
N TYR A 368 -4.63 16.97 -2.53
CA TYR A 368 -5.61 17.99 -2.96
C TYR A 368 -7.05 17.61 -2.60
N SER A 369 -7.22 17.06 -1.41
CA SER A 369 -8.46 16.42 -0.99
C SER A 369 -9.12 17.12 0.20
N GLY A 370 -8.36 17.84 1.03
CA GLY A 370 -8.78 18.34 2.33
C GLY A 370 -8.81 17.24 3.40
N ASP A 371 -9.13 17.65 4.63
CA ASP A 371 -9.29 16.78 5.79
C ASP A 371 -10.66 17.05 6.43
N TYR A 372 -11.53 16.05 6.45
CA TYR A 372 -12.90 16.11 6.99
C TYR A 372 -13.18 14.86 7.81
N TRP A 373 -13.58 15.03 9.07
CA TRP A 373 -13.86 13.92 9.99
C TRP A 373 -15.03 13.02 9.53
N GLU A 374 -15.90 13.49 8.63
CA GLU A 374 -16.99 12.68 8.09
C GLU A 374 -16.52 11.58 7.14
N THR A 375 -15.28 11.66 6.66
CA THR A 375 -14.74 10.78 5.63
C THR A 375 -14.74 9.32 6.05
N GLU A 376 -15.27 8.43 5.21
CA GLU A 376 -15.15 6.99 5.40
C GLU A 376 -13.70 6.55 5.16
N ASN A 377 -13.11 5.89 6.14
CA ASN A 377 -11.75 5.36 6.10
C ASN A 377 -11.73 3.99 6.78
N SER A 378 -10.95 3.06 6.22
CA SER A 378 -10.62 1.78 6.85
C SER A 378 -9.31 1.89 7.62
N TYR A 379 -9.31 1.42 8.87
CA TYR A 379 -8.14 1.34 9.72
C TYR A 379 -7.83 -0.11 10.06
N THR A 380 -6.62 -0.54 9.70
CA THR A 380 -6.09 -1.86 10.06
C THR A 380 -5.14 -1.73 11.24
N VAL A 381 -5.40 -2.49 12.28
CA VAL A 381 -4.53 -2.65 13.46
C VAL A 381 -3.75 -3.94 13.33
N LEU A 382 -2.44 -3.87 13.49
CA LEU A 382 -1.53 -5.03 13.56
C LEU A 382 -0.80 -5.00 14.90
N LEU A 383 -0.77 -6.14 15.60
CA LEU A 383 -0.07 -6.27 16.87
C LEU A 383 1.11 -7.23 16.74
N PHE A 384 2.31 -6.68 16.79
CA PHE A 384 3.56 -7.41 16.75
C PHE A 384 4.10 -7.64 18.16
N HIS A 385 4.65 -8.82 18.40
CA HIS A 385 5.24 -9.20 19.66
C HIS A 385 6.57 -9.92 19.44
N LYS A 386 7.56 -9.59 20.27
CA LYS A 386 8.88 -10.21 20.26
C LYS A 386 9.37 -10.39 21.69
N ARG A 387 9.68 -11.61 22.10
CA ARG A 387 10.42 -11.87 23.34
C ARG A 387 11.92 -11.69 23.11
N VAL A 388 12.68 -11.48 24.17
CA VAL A 388 14.15 -11.41 24.11
C VAL A 388 14.77 -12.66 23.47
N SER A 389 14.17 -13.84 23.67
CA SER A 389 14.61 -15.09 23.05
C SER A 389 14.19 -15.24 21.58
N ASP A 390 13.22 -14.47 21.10
CA ASP A 390 12.72 -14.58 19.74
C ASP A 390 13.65 -13.82 18.77
N LYS A 391 13.92 -14.43 17.61
CA LYS A 391 14.78 -13.82 16.58
C LYS A 391 14.08 -12.70 15.79
N TYR A 392 12.75 -12.67 15.79
CA TYR A 392 11.91 -11.80 14.95
C TYR A 392 10.64 -11.33 15.67
N TYR A 393 9.93 -10.36 15.07
CA TYR A 393 8.62 -9.91 15.54
C TYR A 393 7.51 -10.76 14.93
N SER A 394 6.79 -11.51 15.76
CA SER A 394 5.63 -12.27 15.32
C SER A 394 4.39 -11.38 15.29
N LEU A 395 3.58 -11.48 14.24
CA LEU A 395 2.24 -10.87 14.22
C LEU A 395 1.25 -11.77 14.96
N ILE A 396 0.71 -11.29 16.08
CA ILE A 396 -0.08 -12.10 17.03
C ILE A 396 -1.57 -11.73 17.08
N GLY A 397 -1.95 -10.64 16.43
CA GLY A 397 -3.33 -10.19 16.34
C GLY A 397 -3.50 -9.10 15.28
N ASN A 398 -4.69 -9.05 14.69
CA ASN A 398 -5.07 -8.03 13.75
C ASN A 398 -6.56 -7.67 13.94
N TYR A 399 -6.94 -6.48 13.53
CA TYR A 399 -8.34 -6.05 13.47
C TYR A 399 -8.50 -4.99 12.39
N GLU A 400 -9.63 -4.98 11.69
CA GLU A 400 -9.97 -3.94 10.72
C GLU A 400 -11.29 -3.30 11.12
N ASN A 401 -11.37 -1.97 11.04
CA ASN A 401 -12.58 -1.22 11.30
C ASN A 401 -12.75 -0.05 10.35
N SER A 402 -13.99 0.28 9.98
CA SER A 402 -14.33 1.44 9.15
C SER A 402 -14.92 2.57 9.99
N SER A 403 -14.64 3.82 9.62
CA SER A 403 -15.25 5.01 10.21
C SER A 403 -16.70 5.28 9.75
N LYS A 404 -17.31 4.40 8.94
CA LYS A 404 -18.70 4.54 8.49
C LYS A 404 -19.72 4.79 9.61
N ASN A 405 -19.46 4.20 10.78
CA ASN A 405 -20.31 4.32 11.97
C ASN A 405 -19.57 5.06 13.10
N ILE A 406 -19.00 6.25 12.84
CA ILE A 406 -18.54 7.12 13.93
C ILE A 406 -19.76 7.54 14.75
N ILE A 407 -19.80 7.14 16.02
CA ILE A 407 -20.79 7.65 16.97
C ILE A 407 -20.41 9.10 17.26
N LYS A 408 -21.36 10.01 17.02
CA LYS A 408 -21.20 11.47 17.21
C LYS A 408 -20.93 11.84 18.66
#